data_AF-N8XTT2-F1
#
_entry.id   AF-N8XTT2-F1
#
_cell.length_a   1.000
_cell.length_b   1.000
_cell.length_c   1.000
_cell.angle_alpha   90.00
_cell.angle_beta   90.00
_cell.angle_gamma   90.00
#
_symmetry.space_group_name_H-M   'P 1'
#
loop_
_entity.id
_entity.type
_entity.pdbx_description
1 polymer ?
#
loop_
_entity_poly.entity_id
_entity_poly.type
_entity_poly.pdbx_seq_one_letter_code
_entity_poly.pdbx_strand_id
1 'polypeptide(L)'
;MNQSIPYQLRVLVTQIDPNLDANWQLNLQTLFSTCAAEERENICQQILQLKKIHWNRKEHSFSYLAKHDIHLLAEKIQDAPMKVLVRSIANSLEKLKQYQDIYAISDYLENMLGQINRINTEDDFDLQEQKKQVLKEFIYASAQIILQKEIIQLPANQRHINTDVIKTFITEVFLKQQLLKYSFNIIRSHQLREEKPHILKYFLYQQQKTKQLDIVKTSQYIFALAPSKEGIANTFSIRRFLQEEKFEACENIYFNAAFLALDQIEDESQHQQFRWQMDHIITIDKQVNHYVSDIVRHIELYANKTLIPFLMEPLNPHGVFIEKLVEQRLIDFEQKLCRNILEPIADALKHAVHHSDECHYLYISVKQTLDDLISHFIAFQSQPSIILNKQVNLFIARLKSYATLLQKRHSDVFTVFSYDDWKKHHTAALEPTNILKDLSISCLQEYKDAFSELKENQRQLKQSVSFLSKLLNKPQKIKDNIIKLKEKTSQIKKHAHQEIIRIQRRFPSLIVYLEFESLISINHKERHYAFPTGDNGITRLPILIQIPEDKASFDLQSICNSLNFDLNLANQKWLESI
;
A
#
# COMPACT_ATOMS: atom_id res chain seq x y z
N MET A 1 22.65 17.75 15.84
CA MET A 1 22.83 18.27 14.46
C MET A 1 21.93 17.43 13.56
N ASN A 2 21.01 18.05 12.84
CA ASN A 2 19.98 17.34 12.08
C ASN A 2 20.59 16.72 10.82
N GLN A 3 20.89 15.42 10.86
CA GLN A 3 21.23 14.58 9.70
C GLN A 3 20.00 14.30 8.80
N SER A 4 19.18 15.32 8.55
CA SER A 4 17.88 15.17 7.91
C SER A 4 17.97 15.59 6.43
N ILE A 5 17.70 14.64 5.54
CA ILE A 5 17.53 14.88 4.10
C ILE A 5 16.15 15.52 3.91
N PRO A 6 16.03 16.68 3.23
CA PRO A 6 14.73 17.28 2.91
C PRO A 6 13.75 16.27 2.28
N TYR A 7 12.48 16.34 2.67
CA TYR A 7 11.45 15.37 2.26
C TYR A 7 11.40 15.18 0.74
N GLN A 8 11.24 16.27 -0.01
CA GLN A 8 11.12 16.23 -1.47
C GLN A 8 12.34 15.56 -2.12
N LEU A 9 13.53 15.88 -1.60
CA LEU A 9 14.78 15.31 -2.08
C LEU A 9 14.85 13.81 -1.79
N ARG A 10 14.43 13.39 -0.60
CA ARG A 10 14.38 11.97 -0.21
C ARG A 10 13.42 11.18 -1.09
N VAL A 11 12.23 11.71 -1.37
CA VAL A 11 11.25 11.06 -2.27
C VAL A 11 11.87 10.84 -3.63
N LEU A 12 12.44 11.89 -4.24
CA LEU A 12 13.05 11.82 -5.57
C LEU A 12 14.15 10.76 -5.64
N VAL A 13 15.09 10.77 -4.70
CA VAL A 13 16.21 9.80 -4.70
C VAL A 13 15.71 8.37 -4.46
N THR A 14 14.73 8.17 -3.58
CA THR A 14 14.19 6.84 -3.27
C THR A 14 13.55 6.19 -4.50
N GLN A 15 12.99 6.98 -5.42
CA GLN A 15 12.42 6.47 -6.67
C GLN A 15 13.47 5.94 -7.65
N ILE A 16 14.73 6.36 -7.59
CA ILE A 16 15.71 6.08 -8.66
C ILE A 16 16.10 4.60 -8.71
N ASP A 17 15.75 3.87 -9.75
CA ASP A 17 16.04 2.44 -9.93
C ASP A 17 16.88 2.19 -11.19
N PRO A 18 18.17 1.84 -11.06
CA PRO A 18 19.08 1.65 -12.19
C PRO A 18 18.67 0.62 -13.23
N ASN A 19 17.77 -0.32 -12.90
CA ASN A 19 17.30 -1.33 -13.87
C ASN A 19 16.08 -0.87 -14.68
N LEU A 20 15.39 0.17 -14.23
CA LEU A 20 14.14 0.66 -14.83
C LEU A 20 14.31 2.03 -15.47
N ASP A 21 15.16 2.86 -14.88
CA ASP A 21 15.35 4.26 -15.26
C ASP A 21 16.50 4.37 -16.26
N ALA A 22 16.21 4.72 -17.51
CA ALA A 22 17.21 4.72 -18.58
C ALA A 22 18.36 5.72 -18.30
N ASN A 23 18.02 6.90 -17.77
CA ASN A 23 18.96 8.01 -17.53
C ASN A 23 19.27 8.22 -16.04
N TRP A 24 19.23 7.16 -15.24
CA TRP A 24 19.36 7.25 -13.78
C TRP A 24 20.67 7.94 -13.31
N GLN A 25 21.79 7.72 -14.01
CA GLN A 25 23.08 8.33 -13.67
C GLN A 25 23.06 9.84 -13.85
N LEU A 26 22.57 10.31 -15.01
CA LEU A 26 22.45 11.73 -15.33
C LEU A 26 21.49 12.42 -14.35
N ASN A 27 20.38 11.77 -14.02
CA ASN A 27 19.41 12.28 -13.06
C ASN A 27 20.03 12.45 -11.66
N LEU A 28 20.78 11.45 -11.18
CA LEU A 28 21.49 11.56 -9.90
C LEU A 28 22.58 12.63 -9.93
N GLN A 29 23.32 12.77 -11.03
CA GLN A 29 24.33 13.82 -11.19
C GLN A 29 23.70 15.21 -11.15
N THR A 30 22.58 15.40 -11.85
CA THR A 30 21.82 16.65 -11.90
C THR A 30 21.28 17.00 -10.52
N LEU A 31 20.71 16.02 -9.81
CA LEU A 31 20.23 16.19 -8.44
C LEU A 31 21.38 16.51 -7.48
N PHE A 32 22.50 15.80 -7.56
CA PHE A 32 23.66 16.09 -6.72
C PHE A 32 24.22 17.49 -6.99
N SER A 33 24.19 17.98 -8.22
CA SER A 33 24.69 19.32 -8.56
C SER A 33 23.99 20.44 -7.79
N THR A 34 22.73 20.26 -7.39
CA THR A 34 21.93 21.26 -6.66
C THR A 34 21.94 21.06 -5.14
N CYS A 35 22.37 19.90 -4.64
CA CYS A 35 22.44 19.60 -3.20
C CYS A 35 23.73 20.09 -2.53
N ALA A 36 23.65 20.40 -1.24
CA ALA A 36 24.81 20.69 -0.41
C ALA A 36 25.67 19.43 -0.15
N ALA A 37 26.95 19.62 0.21
CA ALA A 37 27.89 18.51 0.41
C ALA A 37 27.44 17.52 1.51
N GLU A 38 26.90 18.04 2.62
CA GLU A 38 26.37 17.21 3.71
C GLU A 38 25.14 16.40 3.30
N GLU A 39 24.24 16.99 2.51
CA GLU A 39 23.06 16.30 1.97
C GLU A 39 23.46 15.16 1.04
N ARG A 40 24.45 15.37 0.17
CA ARG A 40 24.99 14.33 -0.72
C ARG A 40 25.52 13.13 0.06
N GLU A 41 26.23 13.37 1.16
CA GLU A 41 26.76 12.30 2.00
C GLU A 41 25.64 11.52 2.70
N ASN A 42 24.67 12.23 3.28
CA ASN A 42 23.50 11.62 3.91
C ASN A 42 22.70 10.79 2.89
N ILE A 43 22.49 11.30 1.68
CA ILE A 43 21.83 10.57 0.58
C ILE A 43 22.60 9.28 0.24
N CYS A 44 23.92 9.37 0.10
CA CYS A 44 24.75 8.22 -0.22
C CYS A 44 24.60 7.11 0.83
N GLN A 45 24.75 7.45 2.10
CA GLN A 45 24.75 6.50 3.22
C GLN A 45 23.35 5.94 3.51
N GLN A 46 22.33 6.80 3.55
CA GLN A 46 20.99 6.42 4.01
C GLN A 46 20.11 5.82 2.90
N ILE A 47 20.39 6.09 1.61
CA ILE A 47 19.52 5.69 0.49
C ILE A 47 20.29 4.90 -0.57
N LEU A 48 21.30 5.50 -1.21
CA LEU A 48 21.93 4.92 -2.41
C LEU A 48 22.67 3.61 -2.14
N GLN A 49 23.42 3.52 -1.03
CA GLN A 49 24.16 2.31 -0.67
C GLN A 49 23.24 1.11 -0.41
N LEU A 50 22.08 1.33 0.21
CA LEU A 50 21.06 0.28 0.41
C LEU A 50 20.55 -0.27 -0.93
N LYS A 51 20.50 0.59 -1.95
CA LYS A 51 20.14 0.24 -3.33
C LYS A 51 21.34 -0.24 -4.17
N LYS A 52 22.52 -0.44 -3.58
CA LYS A 52 23.77 -0.85 -4.26
C LYS A 52 24.27 0.16 -5.32
N ILE A 53 23.86 1.41 -5.20
CA ILE A 53 24.34 2.53 -6.02
C ILE A 53 25.51 3.19 -5.27
N HIS A 54 26.65 3.32 -5.94
CA HIS A 54 27.87 3.88 -5.36
C HIS A 54 28.26 5.16 -6.10
N TRP A 55 28.63 6.18 -5.34
CA TRP A 55 29.15 7.43 -5.86
C TRP A 55 30.67 7.41 -5.93
N ASN A 56 31.23 7.52 -7.14
CA ASN A 56 32.67 7.71 -7.33
C ASN A 56 32.99 9.20 -7.28
N ARG A 57 33.54 9.66 -6.13
CA ARG A 57 33.92 11.06 -5.92
C ARG A 57 35.00 11.55 -6.90
N LYS A 58 35.89 10.68 -7.40
CA LYS A 58 36.99 11.07 -8.29
C LYS A 58 36.51 11.30 -9.72
N GLU A 59 35.61 10.45 -10.19
CA GLU A 59 35.09 10.48 -11.57
C GLU A 59 33.78 11.25 -11.70
N HIS A 60 33.22 11.72 -10.58
CA HIS A 60 31.90 12.34 -10.52
C HIS A 60 30.81 11.49 -11.21
N SER A 61 30.90 10.18 -11.04
CA SER A 61 30.04 9.18 -11.68
C SER A 61 29.38 8.25 -10.66
N PHE A 62 28.21 7.72 -11.01
CA PHE A 62 27.54 6.68 -10.21
C PHE A 62 27.70 5.31 -10.85
N SER A 63 27.95 4.29 -10.04
CA SER A 63 28.01 2.89 -10.49
C SER A 63 26.99 2.04 -9.77
N TYR A 64 26.34 1.13 -10.50
CA TYR A 64 25.40 0.17 -9.95
C TYR A 64 26.03 -1.23 -9.91
N LEU A 65 26.02 -1.86 -8.73
CA LEU A 65 26.75 -3.12 -8.51
C LEU A 65 25.86 -4.37 -8.43
N ALA A 66 24.54 -4.23 -8.46
CA ALA A 66 23.67 -5.40 -8.40
C ALA A 66 23.61 -6.10 -9.77
N LYS A 67 23.50 -7.43 -9.74
CA LYS A 67 23.26 -8.26 -10.92
C LYS A 67 21.94 -8.99 -10.74
N HIS A 68 21.11 -8.94 -11.78
CA HIS A 68 19.79 -9.56 -11.83
C HIS A 68 19.79 -10.62 -12.91
N ASP A 69 19.35 -11.82 -12.54
CA ASP A 69 19.29 -12.97 -13.44
C ASP A 69 18.26 -13.97 -12.92
N ILE A 70 17.15 -14.04 -13.65
CA ILE A 70 16.02 -14.92 -13.31
C ILE A 70 16.37 -16.41 -13.49
N HIS A 71 17.33 -16.76 -14.35
CA HIS A 71 17.79 -18.14 -14.50
C HIS A 71 18.57 -18.56 -13.25
N LEU A 72 19.45 -17.70 -12.72
CA LEU A 72 20.14 -17.94 -11.45
C LEU A 72 19.17 -17.98 -10.26
N LEU A 73 18.06 -17.23 -10.30
CA LEU A 73 17.01 -17.34 -9.29
C LEU A 73 16.39 -18.75 -9.29
N ALA A 74 16.09 -19.31 -10.47
CA ALA A 74 15.50 -20.64 -10.59
C ALA A 74 16.37 -21.75 -9.96
N GLU A 75 17.69 -21.57 -9.93
CA GLU A 75 18.61 -22.52 -9.30
C GLU A 75 18.52 -22.49 -7.77
N LYS A 76 18.24 -21.32 -7.19
CA LYS A 76 18.17 -21.08 -5.73
C LYS A 76 16.83 -21.50 -5.12
N ILE A 77 15.78 -21.61 -5.93
CA ILE A 77 14.45 -22.00 -5.44
C ILE A 77 14.44 -23.50 -5.10
N GLN A 78 14.00 -23.79 -3.87
CA GLN A 78 13.92 -25.14 -3.33
C GLN A 78 12.57 -25.82 -3.63
N ASP A 79 11.48 -25.06 -3.59
CA ASP A 79 10.14 -25.57 -3.88
C ASP A 79 10.01 -25.99 -5.35
N ALA A 80 9.62 -27.24 -5.59
CA ALA A 80 9.63 -27.81 -6.94
C ALA A 80 8.58 -27.15 -7.87
N PRO A 81 7.31 -26.95 -7.45
CA PRO A 81 6.33 -26.19 -8.23
C PRO A 81 6.80 -24.77 -8.60
N MET A 82 7.29 -24.00 -7.62
CA MET A 82 7.80 -22.65 -7.84
C MET A 82 9.00 -22.66 -8.78
N LYS A 83 9.92 -23.62 -8.62
CA LYS A 83 11.09 -23.77 -9.50
C LYS A 83 10.69 -24.02 -10.96
N VAL A 84 9.72 -24.89 -11.19
CA VAL A 84 9.18 -25.15 -12.54
C VAL A 84 8.57 -23.88 -13.12
N LEU A 85 7.78 -23.15 -12.31
CA LEU A 85 7.16 -21.91 -12.73
C LEU A 85 8.21 -20.86 -13.12
N VAL A 86 9.24 -20.65 -12.30
CA VAL A 86 10.29 -19.66 -12.58
C VAL A 86 11.10 -20.02 -13.81
N ARG A 87 11.40 -21.30 -14.04
CA ARG A 87 12.01 -21.75 -15.30
C ARG A 87 11.12 -21.47 -16.50
N SER A 88 9.80 -21.69 -16.37
CA SER A 88 8.84 -21.37 -17.42
C SER A 88 8.81 -19.87 -17.72
N ILE A 89 8.77 -19.02 -16.68
CA ILE A 89 8.83 -17.56 -16.80
C ILE A 89 10.14 -17.15 -17.49
N ALA A 90 11.28 -17.64 -17.02
CA ALA A 90 12.59 -17.35 -17.59
C ALA A 90 12.66 -17.70 -19.08
N ASN A 91 12.23 -18.91 -19.45
CA ASN A 91 12.17 -19.35 -20.84
C ASN A 91 11.20 -18.51 -21.68
N SER A 92 10.09 -18.05 -21.09
CA SER A 92 9.10 -17.23 -21.79
C SER A 92 9.62 -15.83 -22.13
N LEU A 93 10.63 -15.31 -21.43
CA LEU A 93 11.24 -14.02 -21.74
C LEU A 93 11.93 -14.03 -23.11
N GLU A 94 12.34 -15.20 -23.62
CA GLU A 94 12.82 -15.33 -25.00
C GLU A 94 11.74 -14.93 -26.02
N LYS A 95 10.45 -15.17 -25.71
CA LYS A 95 9.34 -14.68 -26.55
C LYS A 95 9.26 -13.16 -26.53
N LEU A 96 9.43 -12.54 -25.35
CA LEU A 96 9.46 -11.08 -25.24
C LEU A 96 10.59 -10.46 -26.07
N LYS A 97 11.77 -11.10 -26.11
CA LYS A 97 12.88 -10.66 -26.97
C LYS A 97 12.48 -10.64 -28.45
N GLN A 98 11.71 -11.64 -28.89
CA GLN A 98 11.26 -11.77 -30.28
C GLN A 98 10.11 -10.83 -30.66
N TYR A 99 9.25 -10.44 -29.71
CA TYR A 99 8.14 -9.53 -30.02
C TYR A 99 8.62 -8.15 -30.45
N GLN A 100 8.10 -7.68 -31.58
CA GLN A 100 8.32 -6.32 -32.09
C GLN A 100 7.07 -5.47 -31.99
N ASP A 101 5.89 -6.08 -32.12
CA ASP A 101 4.60 -5.41 -31.98
C ASP A 101 4.31 -5.01 -30.53
N ILE A 102 3.88 -3.76 -30.33
CA ILE A 102 3.64 -3.22 -28.99
C ILE A 102 2.48 -3.90 -28.27
N TYR A 103 1.43 -4.34 -28.96
CA TYR A 103 0.29 -5.00 -28.31
C TYR A 103 0.68 -6.39 -27.85
N ALA A 104 1.47 -7.14 -28.62
CA ALA A 104 2.05 -8.41 -28.20
C ALA A 104 2.96 -8.26 -26.97
N ILE A 105 3.79 -7.21 -26.93
CA ILE A 105 4.62 -6.88 -25.77
C ILE A 105 3.74 -6.57 -24.55
N SER A 106 2.72 -5.73 -24.73
CA SER A 106 1.80 -5.29 -23.67
C SER A 106 1.03 -6.47 -23.08
N ASP A 107 0.46 -7.32 -23.95
CA ASP A 107 -0.25 -8.52 -23.55
C ASP A 107 0.65 -9.47 -22.78
N TYR A 108 1.88 -9.70 -23.25
CA TYR A 108 2.83 -10.56 -22.55
C TYR A 108 3.14 -10.04 -21.14
N LEU A 109 3.50 -8.76 -21.02
CA LEU A 109 3.91 -8.16 -19.75
C LEU A 109 2.76 -8.10 -18.74
N GLU A 110 1.59 -7.59 -19.16
CA GLU A 110 0.42 -7.49 -18.28
C GLU A 110 -0.08 -8.87 -17.85
N ASN A 111 -0.10 -9.86 -18.75
CA ASN A 111 -0.54 -11.21 -18.42
C ASN A 111 0.45 -11.94 -17.50
N MET A 112 1.76 -11.85 -17.74
CA MET A 112 2.76 -12.49 -16.88
C MET A 112 2.77 -11.89 -15.48
N LEU A 113 2.72 -10.57 -15.34
CA LEU A 113 2.60 -9.93 -14.03
C LEU A 113 1.30 -10.35 -13.33
N GLY A 114 0.19 -10.42 -14.07
CA GLY A 114 -1.08 -10.94 -13.56
C GLY A 114 -0.98 -12.38 -13.05
N GLN A 115 -0.28 -13.26 -13.76
CA GLN A 115 -0.06 -14.65 -13.36
C GLN A 115 0.86 -14.75 -12.13
N ILE A 116 1.98 -14.02 -12.12
CA ILE A 116 2.90 -13.98 -10.97
C ILE A 116 2.18 -13.50 -9.72
N ASN A 117 1.37 -12.44 -9.82
CA ASN A 117 0.60 -11.92 -8.70
C ASN A 117 -0.45 -12.92 -8.17
N ARG A 118 -0.95 -13.83 -9.02
CA ARG A 118 -1.94 -14.87 -8.67
C ARG A 118 -1.33 -16.18 -8.19
N ILE A 119 0.00 -16.32 -8.15
CA ILE A 119 0.65 -17.52 -7.58
C ILE A 119 0.12 -17.74 -6.17
N ASN A 120 -0.48 -18.90 -5.94
CA ASN A 120 -0.95 -19.31 -4.63
C ASN A 120 0.26 -19.80 -3.81
N THR A 121 0.45 -19.19 -2.65
CA THR A 121 1.54 -19.51 -1.71
C THR A 121 1.04 -20.19 -0.45
N GLU A 122 -0.24 -20.61 -0.40
CA GLU A 122 -0.83 -21.46 0.64
C GLU A 122 -0.50 -21.05 2.09
N ASP A 123 -0.56 -19.75 2.38
CA ASP A 123 -0.25 -19.18 3.70
C ASP A 123 1.20 -19.48 4.20
N ASP A 124 2.12 -19.82 3.29
CA ASP A 124 3.54 -20.06 3.51
C ASP A 124 4.39 -18.79 3.26
N PHE A 125 5.16 -18.40 4.27
CA PHE A 125 5.99 -17.20 4.21
C PHE A 125 7.20 -17.33 3.29
N ASP A 126 7.85 -18.49 3.24
CA ASP A 126 9.01 -18.73 2.37
C ASP A 126 8.58 -18.67 0.91
N LEU A 127 7.45 -19.30 0.56
CA LEU A 127 6.88 -19.22 -0.78
C LEU A 127 6.44 -17.78 -1.14
N GLN A 128 5.90 -17.04 -0.18
CA GLN A 128 5.52 -15.64 -0.39
C GLN A 128 6.74 -14.73 -0.60
N GLU A 129 7.85 -14.97 0.09
CA GLU A 129 9.11 -14.24 -0.14
C GLU A 129 9.68 -14.57 -1.52
N GLN A 130 9.71 -15.85 -1.88
CA GLN A 130 10.13 -16.31 -3.21
C GLN A 130 9.28 -15.67 -4.31
N LYS A 131 7.95 -15.63 -4.15
CA LYS A 131 7.03 -14.94 -5.08
C LYS A 131 7.40 -13.47 -5.28
N LYS A 132 7.70 -12.74 -4.20
CA LYS A 132 8.15 -11.33 -4.27
C LYS A 132 9.47 -11.19 -5.04
N GLN A 133 10.40 -12.13 -4.82
CA GLN A 133 11.67 -12.14 -5.55
C GLN A 133 11.48 -12.44 -7.04
N VAL A 134 10.62 -13.41 -7.38
CA VAL A 134 10.26 -13.74 -8.77
C VAL A 134 9.66 -12.54 -9.49
N LEU A 135 8.72 -11.84 -8.85
CA LEU A 135 8.14 -10.62 -9.40
C LEU A 135 9.21 -9.57 -9.72
N LYS A 136 10.12 -9.30 -8.78
CA LYS A 136 11.19 -8.33 -8.94
C LYS A 136 12.16 -8.70 -10.07
N GLU A 137 12.65 -9.94 -10.10
CA GLU A 137 13.59 -10.39 -11.14
C GLU A 137 12.92 -10.41 -12.52
N PHE A 138 11.65 -10.81 -12.62
CA PHE A 138 10.89 -10.74 -13.87
C PHE A 138 10.76 -9.30 -14.38
N ILE A 139 10.42 -8.35 -13.50
CA ILE A 139 10.32 -6.92 -13.84
C ILE A 139 11.64 -6.40 -14.39
N TYR A 140 12.76 -6.66 -13.70
CA TYR A 140 14.07 -6.18 -14.13
C TYR A 140 14.56 -6.83 -15.41
N ALA A 141 14.38 -8.15 -15.57
CA ALA A 141 14.74 -8.83 -16.82
C ALA A 141 13.90 -8.32 -18.00
N SER A 142 12.60 -8.09 -17.78
CA SER A 142 11.71 -7.52 -18.80
C SER A 142 12.14 -6.10 -19.19
N ALA A 143 12.44 -5.24 -18.21
CA ALA A 143 12.89 -3.87 -18.47
C ALA A 143 14.18 -3.83 -19.30
N GLN A 144 15.16 -4.67 -18.97
CA GLN A 144 16.40 -4.77 -19.75
C GLN A 144 16.13 -5.18 -21.20
N ILE A 145 15.26 -6.17 -21.42
CA ILE A 145 14.86 -6.60 -22.77
C ILE A 145 14.19 -5.44 -23.53
N ILE A 146 13.28 -4.70 -22.90
CA ILE A 146 12.58 -3.56 -23.52
C ILE A 146 13.56 -2.43 -23.87
N LEU A 147 14.47 -2.08 -22.98
CA LEU A 147 15.47 -1.03 -23.22
C LEU A 147 16.40 -1.37 -24.39
N GLN A 148 16.75 -2.65 -24.55
CA GLN A 148 17.63 -3.15 -25.63
C GLN A 148 16.97 -3.18 -27.01
N LYS A 149 15.64 -3.12 -27.13
CA LYS A 149 14.95 -3.15 -28.43
C LYS A 149 15.23 -1.87 -29.21
N GLU A 150 15.84 -1.92 -30.38
CA GLU A 150 16.08 -0.70 -31.16
C GLU A 150 14.77 -0.04 -31.63
N ILE A 151 13.83 -0.85 -32.12
CA ILE A 151 12.53 -0.39 -32.65
C ILE A 151 11.42 -1.24 -32.05
N ILE A 152 10.35 -0.58 -31.61
CA ILE A 152 9.06 -1.21 -31.27
C ILE A 152 8.04 -0.76 -32.31
N GLN A 153 7.37 -1.72 -32.96
CA GLN A 153 6.33 -1.45 -33.94
C GLN A 153 5.09 -0.91 -33.22
N LEU A 154 4.72 0.31 -33.59
CA LEU A 154 3.57 1.03 -33.05
C LEU A 154 2.52 1.16 -34.16
N PRO A 155 1.22 1.06 -33.82
CA PRO A 155 0.18 1.45 -34.75
C PRO A 155 0.27 2.95 -35.07
N ALA A 156 -0.36 3.36 -36.18
CA ALA A 156 -0.57 4.77 -36.46
C ALA A 156 -1.31 5.41 -35.28
N ASN A 157 -0.76 6.49 -34.75
CA ASN A 157 -1.27 7.14 -33.55
C ASN A 157 -1.15 8.67 -33.69
N GLN A 158 -2.13 9.40 -33.18
CA GLN A 158 -2.23 10.85 -33.31
C GLN A 158 -1.42 11.59 -32.25
N ARG A 159 -1.07 10.91 -31.16
CA ARG A 159 -0.26 11.49 -30.07
C ARG A 159 1.23 11.50 -30.37
N HIS A 160 1.66 10.96 -31.51
CA HIS A 160 3.06 10.82 -31.90
C HIS A 160 3.91 10.05 -30.87
N ILE A 161 3.31 9.03 -30.25
CA ILE A 161 4.04 8.05 -29.45
C ILE A 161 5.05 7.35 -30.37
N ASN A 162 6.30 7.38 -29.94
CA ASN A 162 7.43 6.74 -30.61
C ASN A 162 8.06 5.66 -29.69
N THR A 163 9.12 5.01 -30.16
CA THR A 163 9.80 3.93 -29.43
C THR A 163 10.35 4.40 -28.07
N ASP A 164 10.86 5.62 -27.96
CA ASP A 164 11.47 6.12 -26.71
C ASP A 164 10.42 6.45 -25.66
N VAL A 165 9.31 7.09 -26.07
CA VAL A 165 8.16 7.37 -25.21
C VAL A 165 7.60 6.06 -24.64
N ILE A 166 7.36 5.05 -25.49
CA ILE A 166 6.75 3.80 -25.05
C ILE A 166 7.69 2.96 -24.18
N LYS A 167 9.00 2.92 -24.47
CA LYS A 167 9.98 2.28 -23.59
C LYS A 167 9.97 2.89 -22.21
N THR A 168 10.04 4.23 -22.14
CA THR A 168 10.04 4.96 -20.86
C THR A 168 8.74 4.72 -20.10
N PHE A 169 7.60 4.71 -20.80
CA PHE A 169 6.32 4.37 -20.18
C PHE A 169 6.33 2.94 -19.59
N ILE A 170 6.77 1.95 -20.37
CA ILE A 170 6.82 0.56 -19.90
C ILE A 170 7.74 0.42 -18.68
N THR A 171 8.95 0.97 -18.71
CA THR A 171 9.96 0.72 -17.67
C THR A 171 9.79 1.62 -16.45
N GLU A 172 9.64 2.93 -16.64
CA GLU A 172 9.63 3.91 -15.56
C GLU A 172 8.23 4.19 -15.00
N VAL A 173 7.17 3.84 -15.74
CA VAL A 173 5.78 3.98 -15.27
C VAL A 173 5.18 2.62 -14.91
N PHE A 174 4.91 1.77 -15.90
CA PHE A 174 4.16 0.54 -15.69
C PHE A 174 4.92 -0.46 -14.79
N LEU A 175 6.10 -0.91 -15.20
CA LEU A 175 6.88 -1.91 -14.46
C LEU A 175 7.31 -1.38 -13.08
N LYS A 176 7.72 -0.13 -13.02
CA LYS A 176 8.11 0.53 -11.76
C LYS A 176 6.94 0.65 -10.78
N GLN A 177 5.74 0.97 -11.26
CA GLN A 177 4.55 1.01 -10.42
C GLN A 177 4.18 -0.38 -9.88
N GLN A 178 4.32 -1.44 -10.69
CA GLN A 178 4.11 -2.83 -10.25
C GLN A 178 5.10 -3.24 -9.14
N LEU A 179 6.33 -2.75 -9.21
CA LEU A 179 7.37 -3.01 -8.22
C LEU A 179 7.16 -2.22 -6.91
N LEU A 180 6.90 -0.91 -7.01
CA LEU A 180 6.89 -0.01 -5.86
C LEU A 180 5.52 0.10 -5.17
N LYS A 181 4.41 -0.20 -5.87
CA LYS A 181 3.03 -0.11 -5.35
C LYS A 181 2.76 1.25 -4.69
N TYR A 182 2.37 1.28 -3.42
CA TYR A 182 2.14 2.50 -2.64
C TYR A 182 3.37 3.41 -2.48
N SER A 183 4.57 2.91 -2.78
CA SER A 183 5.79 3.72 -2.77
C SER A 183 6.09 4.35 -4.13
N PHE A 184 5.28 4.08 -5.16
CA PHE A 184 5.43 4.68 -6.48
C PHE A 184 5.03 6.16 -6.42
N ASN A 185 5.93 7.04 -6.84
CA ASN A 185 5.71 8.48 -6.71
C ASN A 185 4.76 9.01 -7.80
N ILE A 186 3.65 9.61 -7.36
CA ILE A 186 2.71 10.33 -8.21
C ILE A 186 2.78 11.80 -7.80
N ILE A 187 2.99 12.70 -8.77
CA ILE A 187 3.02 14.13 -8.50
C ILE A 187 1.60 14.61 -8.18
N ARG A 188 1.45 15.23 -7.02
CA ARG A 188 0.19 15.81 -6.56
C ARG A 188 0.07 17.28 -6.89
N SER A 189 -1.15 17.78 -6.80
CA SER A 189 -1.47 19.14 -7.23
C SER A 189 -0.69 20.22 -6.47
N HIS A 190 -0.36 20.00 -5.20
CA HIS A 190 0.48 20.93 -4.43
C HIS A 190 1.94 20.96 -4.95
N GLN A 191 2.50 19.82 -5.37
CA GLN A 191 3.86 19.73 -5.92
C GLN A 191 3.94 20.37 -7.30
N LEU A 192 2.91 20.20 -8.16
CA LEU A 192 2.86 20.89 -9.45
C LEU A 192 2.93 22.42 -9.29
N ARG A 193 2.36 22.97 -8.22
CA ARG A 193 2.39 24.42 -7.95
C ARG A 193 3.78 24.95 -7.61
N GLU A 194 4.69 24.06 -7.21
CA GLU A 194 6.09 24.36 -6.88
C GLU A 194 7.03 24.19 -8.08
N GLU A 195 6.58 23.53 -9.15
CA GLU A 195 7.34 23.40 -10.40
C GLU A 195 7.58 24.77 -11.05
N LYS A 196 8.75 24.92 -11.69
CA LYS A 196 9.12 26.17 -12.38
C LYS A 196 8.38 26.37 -13.71
N PRO A 197 8.26 25.36 -14.59
CA PRO A 197 7.65 25.55 -15.91
C PRO A 197 6.16 25.93 -15.79
N HIS A 198 5.75 26.96 -16.53
CA HIS A 198 4.40 27.53 -16.45
C HIS A 198 3.32 26.50 -16.84
N ILE A 199 3.60 25.68 -17.86
CA ILE A 199 2.70 24.62 -18.32
C ILE A 199 2.37 23.61 -17.21
N LEU A 200 3.34 23.28 -16.33
CA LEU A 200 3.11 22.38 -15.20
C LEU A 200 2.37 23.09 -14.06
N LYS A 201 2.86 24.29 -13.71
CA LYS A 201 2.40 25.05 -12.55
C LYS A 201 0.95 25.51 -12.62
N TYR A 202 0.47 25.84 -13.82
CA TYR A 202 -0.87 26.40 -14.01
C TYR A 202 -1.76 25.48 -14.82
N PHE A 203 -1.35 25.09 -16.03
CA PHE A 203 -2.21 24.31 -16.92
C PHE A 203 -2.39 22.87 -16.43
N LEU A 204 -1.29 22.11 -16.26
CA LEU A 204 -1.37 20.72 -15.81
C LEU A 204 -1.97 20.62 -14.41
N TYR A 205 -1.66 21.56 -13.51
CA TYR A 205 -2.31 21.67 -12.20
C TYR A 205 -3.84 21.75 -12.30
N GLN A 206 -4.38 22.59 -13.18
CA GLN A 206 -5.83 22.70 -13.37
C GLN A 206 -6.42 21.41 -13.95
N GLN A 207 -5.77 20.86 -14.98
CA GLN A 207 -6.21 19.64 -15.65
C GLN A 207 -6.18 18.43 -14.72
N GLN A 208 -5.17 18.33 -13.87
CA GLN A 208 -5.07 17.29 -12.84
C GLN A 208 -6.29 17.32 -11.92
N LYS A 209 -6.69 18.51 -11.45
CA LYS A 209 -7.84 18.65 -10.55
C LYS A 209 -9.16 18.35 -11.24
N THR A 210 -9.36 18.89 -12.44
CA THR A 210 -10.63 18.72 -13.18
C THR A 210 -10.83 17.27 -13.61
N LYS A 211 -9.76 16.60 -14.08
CA LYS A 211 -9.83 15.25 -14.66
C LYS A 211 -9.36 14.14 -13.71
N GLN A 212 -9.00 14.47 -12.48
CA GLN A 212 -8.44 13.55 -11.45
C GLN A 212 -7.23 12.74 -11.96
N LEU A 213 -6.31 13.40 -12.66
CA LEU A 213 -5.19 12.71 -13.32
C LEU A 213 -4.12 12.25 -12.33
N ASP A 214 -3.59 11.06 -12.55
CA ASP A 214 -2.34 10.65 -11.93
C ASP A 214 -1.17 11.15 -12.80
N ILE A 215 -0.31 11.97 -12.21
CA ILE A 215 0.82 12.59 -12.93
C ILE A 215 2.11 11.90 -12.54
N VAL A 216 2.84 11.40 -13.53
CA VAL A 216 4.12 10.69 -13.33
C VAL A 216 5.22 11.43 -14.07
N LYS A 217 6.25 11.87 -13.34
CA LYS A 217 7.47 12.44 -13.91
C LYS A 217 8.55 11.38 -13.94
N THR A 218 9.02 11.08 -15.15
CA THR A 218 10.07 10.12 -15.44
C THR A 218 11.39 10.85 -15.71
N SER A 219 12.41 10.10 -16.14
CA SER A 219 13.70 10.67 -16.54
C SER A 219 13.61 11.58 -17.77
N GLN A 220 12.64 11.38 -18.66
CA GLN A 220 12.53 12.08 -19.94
C GLN A 220 11.17 12.72 -20.20
N TYR A 221 10.10 12.22 -19.58
CA TYR A 221 8.74 12.65 -19.88
C TYR A 221 7.91 12.89 -18.61
N ILE A 222 6.90 13.74 -18.74
CA ILE A 222 5.76 13.78 -17.82
C ILE A 222 4.59 13.08 -18.49
N PHE A 223 4.01 12.11 -17.81
CA PHE A 223 2.80 11.41 -18.21
C PHE A 223 1.63 11.86 -17.33
N ALA A 224 0.52 12.22 -17.97
CA ALA A 224 -0.72 12.56 -17.32
C ALA A 224 -1.76 11.48 -17.66
N LEU A 225 -2.16 10.71 -16.65
CA LEU A 225 -2.91 9.47 -16.83
C LEU A 225 -4.30 9.59 -16.24
N ALA A 226 -5.32 9.31 -17.06
CA ALA A 226 -6.70 9.32 -16.61
C ALA A 226 -7.05 7.99 -15.91
N PRO A 227 -7.62 8.05 -14.70
CA PRO A 227 -8.14 6.85 -14.05
C PRO A 227 -9.24 6.23 -14.91
N SER A 228 -9.44 4.92 -14.81
CA SER A 228 -10.59 4.27 -15.45
C SER A 228 -11.90 4.84 -14.90
N LYS A 229 -12.98 4.79 -15.70
CA LYS A 229 -14.32 5.26 -15.32
C LYS A 229 -14.73 4.80 -13.91
N GLU A 230 -14.53 3.52 -13.63
CA GLU A 230 -14.91 2.87 -12.37
C GLU A 230 -13.79 2.92 -11.31
N GLY A 231 -12.61 3.46 -11.63
CA GLY A 231 -11.44 3.48 -10.75
C GLY A 231 -10.77 2.11 -10.49
N ILE A 232 -11.31 1.01 -11.05
CA ILE A 232 -10.84 -0.36 -10.81
C ILE A 232 -9.69 -0.74 -11.75
N ALA A 233 -9.75 -0.34 -13.02
CA ALA A 233 -8.73 -0.72 -13.99
C ALA A 233 -7.42 0.00 -13.68
N ASN A 234 -6.30 -0.67 -13.93
CA ASN A 234 -4.98 -0.10 -13.65
C ASN A 234 -4.74 1.15 -14.50
N THR A 235 -4.68 2.33 -13.86
CA THR A 235 -4.35 3.61 -14.50
C THR A 235 -3.05 3.55 -15.31
N PHE A 236 -2.09 2.73 -14.88
CA PHE A 236 -0.75 2.63 -15.46
C PHE A 236 -0.62 1.53 -16.53
N SER A 237 -1.72 0.90 -16.96
CA SER A 237 -1.71 -0.14 -18.00
C SER A 237 -1.11 0.37 -19.32
N ILE A 238 -0.28 -0.46 -19.94
CA ILE A 238 0.33 -0.18 -21.24
C ILE A 238 -0.76 -0.11 -22.32
N ARG A 239 -1.70 -1.07 -22.31
CA ARG A 239 -2.81 -1.08 -23.28
C ARG A 239 -3.68 0.16 -23.17
N ARG A 240 -4.04 0.57 -21.94
CA ARG A 240 -4.81 1.80 -21.73
C ARG A 240 -4.04 3.03 -22.21
N PHE A 241 -2.73 3.09 -21.96
CA PHE A 241 -1.89 4.17 -22.46
C PHE A 241 -1.88 4.25 -23.98
N LEU A 242 -1.87 3.11 -24.69
CA LEU A 242 -1.83 3.04 -26.16
C LEU A 242 -3.17 3.30 -26.86
N GLN A 243 -4.28 3.16 -26.14
CA GLN A 243 -5.63 3.20 -26.69
C GLN A 243 -5.99 4.61 -27.21
N GLU A 244 -6.34 4.68 -28.50
CA GLU A 244 -6.91 5.85 -29.15
C GLU A 244 -8.27 5.45 -29.76
N GLU A 245 -9.36 5.94 -29.19
CA GLU A 245 -10.72 5.52 -29.55
C GLU A 245 -11.43 6.58 -30.39
N LYS A 246 -12.09 6.15 -31.46
CA LYS A 246 -13.04 6.97 -32.20
C LYS A 246 -14.45 6.42 -31.95
N PHE A 247 -15.30 7.25 -31.36
CA PHE A 247 -16.70 6.86 -31.14
C PHE A 247 -17.50 7.03 -32.44
N GLU A 248 -18.41 6.10 -32.73
CA GLU A 248 -19.16 6.07 -34.01
C GLU A 248 -19.92 7.38 -34.31
N ALA A 249 -20.29 8.13 -33.27
CA ALA A 249 -21.01 9.40 -33.37
C ALA A 249 -20.13 10.66 -33.21
N CYS A 250 -18.79 10.51 -33.11
CA CYS A 250 -17.88 11.63 -32.90
C CYS A 250 -16.71 11.60 -33.90
N GLU A 251 -16.38 12.75 -34.48
CA GLU A 251 -15.20 12.86 -35.34
C GLU A 251 -13.90 12.90 -34.53
N ASN A 252 -13.97 13.25 -33.25
CA ASN A 252 -12.83 13.35 -32.35
C ASN A 252 -12.32 11.97 -31.92
N ILE A 253 -11.01 11.90 -31.70
CA ILE A 253 -10.32 10.72 -31.18
C ILE A 253 -10.00 10.97 -29.71
N TYR A 254 -10.30 10.02 -28.85
CA TYR A 254 -10.09 10.16 -27.42
C TYR A 254 -9.05 9.20 -26.87
N PHE A 255 -8.38 9.61 -25.80
CA PHE A 255 -7.26 8.88 -25.19
C PHE A 255 -7.44 8.73 -23.67
N ASN A 256 -6.68 7.82 -23.05
CA ASN A 256 -6.61 7.72 -21.58
C ASN A 256 -5.41 8.46 -20.98
N ALA A 257 -4.54 9.05 -21.80
CA ALA A 257 -3.29 9.62 -21.34
C ALA A 257 -2.71 10.66 -22.30
N ALA A 258 -2.00 11.62 -21.72
CA ALA A 258 -1.17 12.59 -22.44
C ALA A 258 0.27 12.52 -21.94
N PHE A 259 1.23 12.93 -22.76
CA PHE A 259 2.63 13.04 -22.35
C PHE A 259 3.31 14.30 -22.89
N LEU A 260 4.34 14.76 -22.18
CA LEU A 260 5.16 15.92 -22.51
C LEU A 260 6.64 15.60 -22.29
N ALA A 261 7.49 15.92 -23.26
CA ALA A 261 8.94 15.76 -23.14
C ALA A 261 9.56 16.82 -22.22
N LEU A 262 10.47 16.42 -21.34
CA LEU A 262 11.09 17.29 -20.33
C LEU A 262 12.23 18.15 -20.90
N ASP A 263 12.94 17.66 -21.90
CA ASP A 263 14.04 18.36 -22.58
C ASP A 263 13.55 19.55 -23.42
N GLN A 264 12.31 19.49 -23.88
CA GLN A 264 11.64 20.51 -24.69
C GLN A 264 10.44 21.14 -23.96
N ILE A 265 10.49 21.17 -22.63
CA ILE A 265 9.35 21.62 -21.80
C ILE A 265 8.98 23.10 -21.97
N GLU A 266 9.81 23.92 -22.63
CA GLU A 266 9.52 25.32 -22.94
C GLU A 266 9.18 25.54 -24.43
N ASP A 267 9.09 24.47 -25.24
CA ASP A 267 8.71 24.56 -26.65
C ASP A 267 7.18 24.72 -26.81
N GLU A 268 6.76 25.83 -27.42
CA GLU A 268 5.35 26.16 -27.67
C GLU A 268 4.64 25.13 -28.56
N SER A 269 5.34 24.52 -29.52
CA SER A 269 4.74 23.48 -30.38
C SER A 269 4.38 22.23 -29.58
N GLN A 270 5.26 21.83 -28.66
CA GLN A 270 5.02 20.74 -27.72
C GLN A 270 3.92 21.09 -26.72
N HIS A 271 3.82 22.36 -26.29
CA HIS A 271 2.72 22.80 -25.43
C HIS A 271 1.37 22.70 -26.13
N GLN A 272 1.29 23.11 -27.40
CA GLN A 272 0.06 23.00 -28.19
C GLN A 272 -0.35 21.53 -28.35
N GLN A 273 0.61 20.67 -28.71
CA GLN A 273 0.35 19.24 -28.83
C GLN A 273 -0.09 18.62 -27.50
N PHE A 274 0.56 18.98 -26.38
CA PHE A 274 0.19 18.47 -25.06
C PHE A 274 -1.19 18.95 -24.61
N ARG A 275 -1.54 20.21 -24.88
CA ARG A 275 -2.89 20.76 -24.63
C ARG A 275 -3.94 20.02 -25.45
N TRP A 276 -3.66 19.80 -26.73
CA TRP A 276 -4.52 19.02 -27.61
C TRP A 276 -4.74 17.61 -27.07
N GLN A 277 -3.66 16.89 -26.70
CA GLN A 277 -3.78 15.57 -26.07
C GLN A 277 -4.65 15.62 -24.81
N MET A 278 -4.46 16.63 -23.97
CA MET A 278 -5.19 16.81 -22.72
C MET A 278 -6.68 17.03 -22.96
N ASP A 279 -7.06 17.84 -23.94
CA ASP A 279 -8.47 18.13 -24.29
C ASP A 279 -9.20 16.87 -24.79
N HIS A 280 -8.45 15.95 -25.42
CA HIS A 280 -8.95 14.67 -25.94
C HIS A 280 -8.85 13.52 -24.93
N ILE A 281 -8.37 13.75 -23.70
CA ILE A 281 -8.49 12.73 -22.65
C ILE A 281 -9.96 12.46 -22.38
N ILE A 282 -10.36 11.18 -22.43
CA ILE A 282 -11.71 10.70 -22.10
C ILE A 282 -12.04 11.18 -20.69
N THR A 283 -12.91 12.19 -20.62
CA THR A 283 -13.58 12.60 -19.40
C THR A 283 -15.02 12.16 -19.52
N ILE A 284 -15.51 11.42 -18.54
CA ILE A 284 -16.96 11.36 -18.35
C ILE A 284 -17.35 12.77 -17.96
N ASP A 285 -18.34 13.35 -18.64
CA ASP A 285 -19.04 14.54 -18.15
C ASP A 285 -19.66 14.17 -16.81
N LYS A 286 -18.87 14.35 -15.76
CA LYS A 286 -19.23 14.03 -14.40
C LYS A 286 -20.29 15.05 -13.99
N GLN A 287 -21.56 14.65 -14.10
CA GLN A 287 -22.65 15.31 -13.38
C GLN A 287 -22.49 14.98 -11.88
N VAL A 288 -21.41 15.49 -11.30
CA VAL A 288 -21.14 15.38 -9.86
C VAL A 288 -21.79 16.58 -9.21
N ASN A 289 -22.69 16.34 -8.26
CA ASN A 289 -23.29 17.40 -7.47
C ASN A 289 -22.19 18.25 -6.79
N HIS A 290 -22.37 19.56 -6.80
CA HIS A 290 -21.51 20.52 -6.12
C HIS A 290 -21.18 20.12 -4.69
N TYR A 291 -22.14 19.56 -3.94
CA TYR A 291 -21.90 19.13 -2.57
C TYR A 291 -20.84 18.02 -2.46
N VAL A 292 -20.90 17.00 -3.33
CA VAL A 292 -19.90 15.91 -3.36
C VAL A 292 -18.53 16.46 -3.79
N SER A 293 -18.51 17.36 -4.77
CA SER A 293 -17.27 18.04 -5.19
C SER A 293 -16.68 18.91 -4.07
N ASP A 294 -17.50 19.59 -3.28
CA ASP A 294 -17.06 20.42 -2.16
C ASP A 294 -16.50 19.59 -1.01
N ILE A 295 -17.09 18.44 -0.70
CA ILE A 295 -16.53 17.49 0.28
C ILE A 295 -15.15 17.04 -0.17
N VAL A 296 -15.00 16.60 -1.42
CA VAL A 296 -13.69 16.19 -1.97
C VAL A 296 -12.67 17.32 -1.87
N ARG A 297 -13.05 18.53 -2.28
CA ARG A 297 -12.18 19.71 -2.19
C ARG A 297 -11.78 20.01 -0.74
N HIS A 298 -12.69 19.88 0.22
CA HIS A 298 -12.40 20.08 1.63
C HIS A 298 -11.41 19.03 2.16
N ILE A 299 -11.63 17.76 1.82
CA ILE A 299 -10.73 16.64 2.17
C ILE A 299 -9.32 16.89 1.63
N GLU A 300 -9.19 17.23 0.35
CA GLU A 300 -7.90 17.51 -0.27
C GLU A 300 -7.20 18.71 0.38
N LEU A 301 -7.93 19.79 0.64
CA LEU A 301 -7.38 20.97 1.30
C LEU A 301 -6.93 20.65 2.73
N TYR A 302 -7.73 19.94 3.50
CA TYR A 302 -7.40 19.54 4.87
C TYR A 302 -6.18 18.62 4.92
N ALA A 303 -6.12 17.62 4.04
CA ALA A 303 -5.00 16.71 3.94
C ALA A 303 -3.69 17.48 3.69
N ASN A 304 -3.69 18.38 2.71
CA ASN A 304 -2.50 19.12 2.28
C ASN A 304 -2.09 20.26 3.22
N LYS A 305 -3.05 20.97 3.81
CA LYS A 305 -2.78 22.19 4.60
C LYS A 305 -2.69 21.95 6.10
N THR A 306 -3.24 20.83 6.59
CA THR A 306 -3.33 20.55 8.02
C THR A 306 -2.70 19.20 8.35
N LEU A 307 -3.18 18.11 7.76
CA LEU A 307 -2.83 16.76 8.22
C LEU A 307 -1.39 16.36 7.87
N ILE A 308 -0.95 16.59 6.62
CA ILE A 308 0.43 16.29 6.18
C ILE A 308 1.44 17.18 6.91
N PRO A 309 1.27 18.52 6.98
CA PRO A 309 2.16 19.37 7.76
C PRO A 309 2.28 18.93 9.23
N PHE A 310 1.17 18.61 9.88
CA PHE A 310 1.15 18.11 11.26
C PHE A 310 1.98 16.83 11.43
N LEU A 311 1.92 15.89 10.48
CA LEU A 311 2.73 14.67 10.52
C LEU A 311 4.23 14.99 10.42
N MET A 312 4.59 15.95 9.57
CA MET A 312 5.98 16.29 9.25
C MET A 312 6.64 17.28 10.22
N GLU A 313 5.88 17.85 11.16
CA GLU A 313 6.45 18.73 12.19
C GLU A 313 7.54 18.02 13.01
N PRO A 314 8.67 18.70 13.30
CA PRO A 314 9.76 18.12 14.07
C PRO A 314 9.32 17.54 15.41
N LEU A 315 9.87 16.37 15.76
CA LEU A 315 9.71 15.76 17.07
C LEU A 315 10.65 16.46 18.06
N ASN A 316 10.12 17.34 18.91
CA ASN A 316 10.88 18.07 19.92
C ASN A 316 10.71 17.42 21.31
N PRO A 317 11.67 16.61 21.79
CA PRO A 317 11.59 16.00 23.11
C PRO A 317 11.94 17.05 24.18
N HIS A 318 10.96 17.81 24.66
CA HIS A 318 11.12 18.71 25.81
C HIS A 318 11.19 17.93 27.13
N GLY A 319 12.15 17.00 27.25
CA GLY A 319 12.30 16.09 28.40
C GLY A 319 11.40 14.85 28.39
N VAL A 320 10.61 14.65 27.33
CA VAL A 320 9.79 13.44 27.11
C VAL A 320 10.52 12.47 26.18
N PHE A 321 10.45 11.16 26.48
CA PHE A 321 10.96 10.11 25.61
C PHE A 321 10.32 10.19 24.21
N ILE A 322 11.15 10.04 23.17
CA ILE A 322 10.72 10.23 21.78
C ILE A 322 9.61 9.23 21.40
N GLU A 323 9.62 8.04 21.99
CA GLU A 323 8.62 7.00 21.78
C GLU A 323 7.22 7.45 22.19
N LYS A 324 7.09 8.11 23.36
CA LYS A 324 5.81 8.65 23.84
C LYS A 324 5.32 9.81 22.97
N LEU A 325 6.24 10.66 22.51
CA LEU A 325 5.89 11.76 21.62
C LEU A 325 5.38 11.24 20.27
N VAL A 326 6.02 10.20 19.73
CA VAL A 326 5.58 9.51 18.51
C VAL A 326 4.22 8.87 18.71
N GLU A 327 4.00 8.15 19.82
CA GLU A 327 2.70 7.54 20.13
C GLU A 327 1.57 8.58 20.17
N GLN A 328 1.77 9.70 20.88
CA GLN A 328 0.79 10.79 20.90
C GLN A 328 0.56 11.39 19.51
N ARG A 329 1.63 11.63 18.73
CA ARG A 329 1.54 12.15 17.36
C ARG A 329 0.70 11.24 16.46
N LEU A 330 0.85 9.92 16.58
CA LEU A 330 0.09 8.95 15.80
C LEU A 330 -1.40 8.92 16.20
N ILE A 331 -1.69 8.98 17.50
CA ILE A 331 -3.07 9.05 18.00
C ILE A 331 -3.77 10.32 17.49
N ASP A 332 -3.12 11.47 17.63
CA ASP A 332 -3.68 12.76 17.17
C ASP A 332 -3.84 12.79 15.65
N PHE A 333 -2.89 12.19 14.91
CA PHE A 333 -2.99 12.05 13.46
C PHE A 333 -4.19 11.18 13.06
N GLU A 334 -4.39 10.02 13.71
CA GLU A 334 -5.53 9.14 13.45
C GLU A 334 -6.86 9.82 13.72
N GLN A 335 -6.97 10.56 14.83
CA GLN A 335 -8.18 11.32 15.16
C GLN A 335 -8.50 12.35 14.07
N LYS A 336 -7.50 13.14 13.65
CA LYS A 336 -7.66 14.16 12.61
C LYS A 336 -8.03 13.53 11.26
N LEU A 337 -7.39 12.43 10.89
CA LEU A 337 -7.70 11.65 9.69
C LEU A 337 -9.14 11.12 9.71
N CYS A 338 -9.54 10.45 10.79
CA CYS A 338 -10.88 9.87 10.90
C CYS A 338 -11.96 10.94 10.81
N ARG A 339 -11.82 12.04 11.57
CA ARG A 339 -12.85 13.08 11.69
C ARG A 339 -12.99 13.95 10.43
N ASN A 340 -11.88 14.30 9.79
CA ASN A 340 -11.91 15.31 8.71
C ASN A 340 -11.78 14.70 7.31
N ILE A 341 -11.54 13.39 7.22
CA ILE A 341 -11.43 12.67 5.94
C ILE A 341 -12.36 11.47 5.93
N LEU A 342 -12.21 10.50 6.85
CA LEU A 342 -12.92 9.22 6.75
C LEU A 342 -14.43 9.33 7.05
N GLU A 343 -14.82 10.06 8.10
CA GLU A 343 -16.22 10.32 8.44
C GLU A 343 -16.97 11.10 7.35
N PRO A 344 -16.42 12.21 6.80
CA PRO A 344 -17.05 12.92 5.68
C PRO A 344 -17.28 12.05 4.43
N ILE A 345 -16.40 11.08 4.15
CA ILE A 345 -16.59 10.15 3.03
C ILE A 345 -17.83 9.28 3.26
N ALA A 346 -17.98 8.73 4.46
CA ALA A 346 -19.15 7.92 4.80
C ALA A 346 -20.44 8.75 4.79
N ASP A 347 -20.38 9.98 5.30
CA ASP A 347 -21.51 10.91 5.29
C ASP A 347 -21.96 11.24 3.85
N ALA A 348 -21.01 11.53 2.96
CA ALA A 348 -21.28 11.76 1.55
C ALA A 348 -21.96 10.56 0.88
N LEU A 349 -21.40 9.35 1.07
CA LEU A 349 -21.96 8.10 0.52
C LEU A 349 -23.36 7.81 1.02
N LYS A 350 -23.65 8.17 2.28
CA LYS A 350 -24.93 7.87 2.92
C LYS A 350 -26.02 8.88 2.59
N HIS A 351 -25.67 10.15 2.40
CA HIS A 351 -26.66 11.23 2.35
C HIS A 351 -26.63 12.09 1.09
N ALA A 352 -25.51 12.14 0.35
CA ALA A 352 -25.33 13.11 -0.73
C ALA A 352 -25.13 12.50 -2.12
N VAL A 353 -24.62 11.28 -2.17
CA VAL A 353 -24.40 10.57 -3.44
C VAL A 353 -25.73 9.96 -3.91
N HIS A 354 -26.11 10.27 -5.14
CA HIS A 354 -27.36 9.82 -5.76
C HIS A 354 -27.15 9.11 -7.10
N HIS A 355 -25.94 9.21 -7.68
CA HIS A 355 -25.59 8.56 -8.94
C HIS A 355 -24.25 7.81 -8.87
N SER A 356 -24.09 6.78 -9.70
CA SER A 356 -22.87 5.96 -9.74
C SER A 356 -21.61 6.76 -10.13
N ASP A 357 -21.75 7.76 -11.00
CA ASP A 357 -20.63 8.64 -11.38
C ASP A 357 -20.08 9.45 -10.18
N GLU A 358 -20.94 9.81 -9.22
CA GLU A 358 -20.52 10.45 -7.97
C GLU A 358 -19.80 9.46 -7.04
N CYS A 359 -20.27 8.22 -6.97
CA CYS A 359 -19.55 7.15 -6.28
C CYS A 359 -18.14 6.98 -6.84
N HIS A 360 -18.00 6.90 -8.17
CA HIS A 360 -16.71 6.76 -8.85
C HIS A 360 -15.81 7.99 -8.64
N TYR A 361 -16.37 9.19 -8.75
CA TYR A 361 -15.65 10.43 -8.47
C TYR A 361 -15.10 10.48 -7.04
N LEU A 362 -15.94 10.13 -6.07
CA LEU A 362 -15.56 10.08 -4.66
C LEU A 362 -14.50 9.01 -4.42
N TYR A 363 -14.67 7.79 -4.95
CA TYR A 363 -13.69 6.71 -4.82
C TYR A 363 -12.30 7.12 -5.32
N ILE A 364 -12.22 7.67 -6.54
CA ILE A 364 -10.96 8.09 -7.15
C ILE A 364 -10.28 9.17 -6.28
N SER A 365 -11.04 10.16 -5.83
CA SER A 365 -10.53 11.25 -4.98
C SER A 365 -9.98 10.72 -3.65
N VAL A 366 -10.73 9.83 -3.01
CA VAL A 366 -10.35 9.20 -1.74
C VAL A 366 -9.10 8.36 -1.92
N LYS A 367 -9.05 7.54 -2.97
CA LYS A 367 -7.88 6.73 -3.31
C LYS A 367 -6.64 7.61 -3.49
N GLN A 368 -6.73 8.68 -4.29
CA GLN A 368 -5.61 9.59 -4.52
C GLN A 368 -5.15 10.30 -3.23
N THR A 369 -6.10 10.71 -2.37
CA THR A 369 -5.80 11.31 -1.07
C THR A 369 -5.08 10.32 -0.16
N LEU A 370 -5.54 9.06 -0.09
CA LEU A 370 -4.90 8.02 0.72
C LEU A 370 -3.51 7.66 0.21
N ASP A 371 -3.34 7.53 -1.11
CA ASP A 371 -2.04 7.27 -1.73
C ASP A 371 -1.03 8.40 -1.41
N ASP A 372 -1.48 9.66 -1.40
CA ASP A 372 -0.67 10.80 -1.01
C ASP A 372 -0.29 10.78 0.48
N LEU A 373 -1.25 10.51 1.36
CA LEU A 373 -1.02 10.37 2.80
C LEU A 373 -0.04 9.23 3.12
N ILE A 374 -0.20 8.07 2.46
CA ILE A 374 0.69 6.92 2.62
C ILE A 374 2.10 7.28 2.15
N SER A 375 2.25 7.99 1.03
CA SER A 375 3.56 8.42 0.51
C SER A 375 4.29 9.34 1.49
N HIS A 376 3.59 10.34 2.05
CA HIS A 376 4.14 11.23 3.07
C HIS A 376 4.49 10.47 4.36
N PHE A 377 3.66 9.51 4.76
CA PHE A 377 3.91 8.70 5.95
C PHE A 377 5.11 7.77 5.78
N ILE A 378 5.33 7.18 4.60
CA ILE A 378 6.55 6.39 4.31
C ILE A 378 7.79 7.26 4.49
N ALA A 379 7.74 8.53 4.08
CA ALA A 379 8.88 9.41 4.29
C ALA A 379 9.05 9.85 5.74
N PHE A 380 7.96 10.10 6.48
CA PHE A 380 8.00 10.27 7.93
C PHE A 380 8.71 9.06 8.58
N GLN A 381 8.23 7.84 8.32
CA GLN A 381 8.83 6.59 8.79
C GLN A 381 10.32 6.46 8.45
N SER A 382 10.76 6.95 7.30
CA SER A 382 12.16 6.84 6.88
C SER A 382 13.15 7.72 7.68
N GLN A 383 12.65 8.61 8.56
CA GLN A 383 13.52 9.45 9.39
C GLN A 383 14.35 8.60 10.37
N PRO A 384 15.66 8.87 10.54
CA PRO A 384 16.55 8.04 11.35
C PRO A 384 16.09 7.81 12.79
N SER A 385 15.42 8.79 13.41
CA SER A 385 14.93 8.73 14.79
C SER A 385 13.74 7.78 14.98
N ILE A 386 13.03 7.41 13.91
CA ILE A 386 11.78 6.64 13.98
C ILE A 386 11.72 5.43 13.04
N ILE A 387 12.72 5.22 12.18
CA ILE A 387 12.75 4.13 11.19
C ILE A 387 12.60 2.72 11.78
N LEU A 388 13.01 2.51 13.03
CA LEU A 388 12.86 1.24 13.76
C LEU A 388 11.70 1.26 14.76
N ASN A 389 10.88 2.30 14.80
CA ASN A 389 9.78 2.41 15.74
C ASN A 389 8.63 1.45 15.36
N LYS A 390 8.34 0.48 16.23
CA LYS A 390 7.29 -0.53 16.00
C LYS A 390 5.91 0.11 15.77
N GLN A 391 5.55 1.15 16.51
CA GLN A 391 4.22 1.78 16.37
C GLN A 391 4.06 2.48 15.02
N VAL A 392 5.10 3.18 14.55
CA VAL A 392 5.10 3.78 13.21
C VAL A 392 4.96 2.72 12.12
N ASN A 393 5.67 1.59 12.26
CA ASN A 393 5.58 0.47 11.32
C ASN A 393 4.18 -0.16 11.28
N LEU A 394 3.52 -0.32 12.44
CA LEU A 394 2.15 -0.84 12.50
C LEU A 394 1.13 0.18 11.98
N PHE A 395 1.35 1.47 12.22
CA PHE A 395 0.45 2.52 11.77
C PHE A 395 0.41 2.65 10.24
N ILE A 396 1.56 2.66 9.58
CA ILE A 396 1.60 2.68 8.10
C ILE A 396 0.96 1.41 7.51
N ALA A 397 1.09 0.28 8.20
CA ALA A 397 0.45 -0.95 7.80
C ALA A 397 -1.08 -0.87 7.91
N ARG A 398 -1.62 -0.22 8.95
CA ARG A 398 -3.05 0.08 9.09
C ARG A 398 -3.56 1.02 7.99
N LEU A 399 -2.81 2.08 7.65
CA LEU A 399 -3.14 2.99 6.54
C LEU A 399 -3.22 2.25 5.19
N LYS A 400 -2.20 1.45 4.85
CA LYS A 400 -2.19 0.63 3.64
C LYS A 400 -3.32 -0.40 3.63
N SER A 401 -3.61 -1.00 4.78
CA SER A 401 -4.71 -1.96 4.92
C SER A 401 -6.07 -1.31 4.71
N TYR A 402 -6.27 -0.09 5.21
CA TYR A 402 -7.48 0.70 4.96
C TYR A 402 -7.71 0.93 3.45
N ALA A 403 -6.68 1.41 2.74
CA ALA A 403 -6.75 1.59 1.29
C ALA A 403 -7.03 0.27 0.54
N THR A 404 -6.41 -0.83 0.98
CA THR A 404 -6.63 -2.17 0.42
C THR A 404 -8.06 -2.66 0.66
N LEU A 405 -8.63 -2.44 1.86
CA LEU A 405 -10.01 -2.79 2.18
C LEU A 405 -11.01 -2.01 1.33
N LEU A 406 -10.79 -0.70 1.13
CA LEU A 406 -11.62 0.11 0.23
C LEU A 406 -11.58 -0.42 -1.22
N GLN A 407 -10.42 -0.86 -1.69
CA GLN A 407 -10.30 -1.46 -3.02
C GLN A 407 -11.03 -2.81 -3.11
N LYS A 408 -10.81 -3.71 -2.14
CA LYS A 408 -11.48 -5.03 -2.09
C LYS A 408 -13.00 -4.92 -2.04
N ARG A 409 -13.50 -3.89 -1.34
CA ARG A 409 -14.92 -3.63 -1.11
C ARG A 409 -15.46 -2.50 -1.97
N HIS A 410 -14.80 -2.17 -3.08
CA HIS A 410 -15.17 -1.04 -3.92
C HIS A 410 -16.66 -1.07 -4.30
N SER A 411 -17.13 -2.19 -4.84
CA SER A 411 -18.54 -2.39 -5.22
C SER A 411 -19.51 -2.34 -4.04
N ASP A 412 -19.05 -2.71 -2.85
CA ASP A 412 -19.87 -2.82 -1.65
C ASP A 412 -19.93 -1.53 -0.83
N VAL A 413 -19.08 -0.56 -1.15
CA VAL A 413 -18.92 0.73 -0.44
C VAL A 413 -19.27 1.91 -1.34
N PHE A 414 -18.84 1.90 -2.60
CA PHE A 414 -19.06 2.99 -3.54
C PHE A 414 -20.23 2.66 -4.46
N THR A 415 -21.41 2.56 -3.85
CA THR A 415 -22.69 2.39 -4.53
C THR A 415 -23.74 3.29 -3.88
N VAL A 416 -24.84 3.53 -4.58
CA VAL A 416 -25.95 4.34 -4.06
C VAL A 416 -26.74 3.49 -3.08
N PHE A 417 -26.86 3.96 -1.83
CA PHE A 417 -27.54 3.24 -0.76
C PHE A 417 -28.93 3.79 -0.46
N SER A 418 -29.87 2.88 -0.21
CA SER A 418 -30.98 3.18 0.70
C SER A 418 -30.51 3.10 2.16
N TYR A 419 -31.27 3.70 3.08
CA TYR A 419 -30.96 3.63 4.51
C TYR A 419 -30.89 2.18 5.03
N ASP A 420 -31.79 1.31 4.57
CA ASP A 420 -31.82 -0.10 4.98
C ASP A 420 -30.64 -0.88 4.39
N ASP A 421 -30.25 -0.59 3.15
CA ASP A 421 -29.10 -1.23 2.52
C ASP A 421 -27.80 -0.81 3.20
N TRP A 422 -27.65 0.46 3.58
CA TRP A 422 -26.50 0.91 4.40
C TRP A 422 -26.38 0.09 5.68
N LYS A 423 -27.49 -0.14 6.39
CA LYS A 423 -27.50 -0.92 7.65
C LYS A 423 -27.13 -2.40 7.42
N LYS A 424 -27.60 -3.01 6.33
CA LYS A 424 -27.24 -4.39 5.96
C LYS A 424 -25.75 -4.48 5.62
N HIS A 425 -25.25 -3.58 4.79
CA HIS A 425 -23.83 -3.52 4.41
C HIS A 425 -22.94 -3.26 5.62
N HIS A 426 -23.34 -2.37 6.52
CA HIS A 426 -22.64 -2.15 7.79
C HIS A 426 -22.52 -3.43 8.61
N THR A 427 -23.61 -4.19 8.73
CA THR A 427 -23.62 -5.44 9.50
C THR A 427 -22.70 -6.48 8.86
N ALA A 428 -22.77 -6.65 7.55
CA ALA A 428 -21.90 -7.57 6.81
C ALA A 428 -20.42 -7.17 6.89
N ALA A 429 -20.14 -5.87 6.77
CA ALA A 429 -18.78 -5.32 6.85
C ALA A 429 -18.10 -5.65 8.18
N LEU A 430 -18.84 -5.55 9.29
CA LEU A 430 -18.31 -5.75 10.64
C LEU A 430 -18.47 -7.19 11.16
N GLU A 431 -19.10 -8.10 10.41
CA GLU A 431 -19.23 -9.51 10.77
C GLU A 431 -17.90 -10.15 11.21
N PRO A 432 -16.79 -10.08 10.45
CA PRO A 432 -15.52 -10.67 10.89
C PRO A 432 -14.97 -10.06 12.18
N THR A 433 -15.12 -8.75 12.36
CA THR A 433 -14.67 -8.04 13.56
C THR A 433 -15.48 -8.45 14.79
N ASN A 434 -16.79 -8.63 14.63
CA ASN A 434 -17.69 -9.11 15.69
C ASN A 434 -17.38 -10.57 16.06
N ILE A 435 -17.19 -11.45 15.06
CA ILE A 435 -16.79 -12.86 15.31
C ILE A 435 -15.46 -12.92 16.07
N LEU A 436 -14.47 -12.12 15.66
CA LEU A 436 -13.18 -12.04 16.35
C LEU A 436 -13.35 -11.61 17.82
N LYS A 437 -14.17 -10.58 18.06
CA LYS A 437 -14.46 -10.08 19.41
C LYS A 437 -15.11 -11.14 20.27
N ASP A 438 -16.17 -11.78 19.79
CA ASP A 438 -16.93 -12.78 20.53
C ASP A 438 -16.07 -14.01 20.84
N LEU A 439 -15.32 -14.50 19.84
CA LEU A 439 -14.34 -15.58 20.01
C LEU A 439 -13.31 -15.25 21.09
N SER A 440 -12.73 -14.05 21.02
CA SER A 440 -11.69 -13.60 21.95
C SER A 440 -12.21 -13.51 23.39
N ILE A 441 -13.40 -12.94 23.59
CA ILE A 441 -14.03 -12.82 24.91
C ILE A 441 -14.40 -14.20 25.47
N SER A 442 -15.06 -15.04 24.67
CA SER A 442 -15.49 -16.39 25.08
C SER A 442 -14.28 -17.26 25.46
N CYS A 443 -13.26 -17.33 24.60
CA CYS A 443 -12.06 -18.12 24.89
C CYS A 443 -11.31 -17.58 26.10
N LEU A 444 -11.25 -16.26 26.30
CA LEU A 444 -10.56 -15.68 27.45
C LEU A 444 -11.28 -16.00 28.76
N GLN A 445 -12.62 -15.97 28.75
CA GLN A 445 -13.42 -16.34 29.91
C GLN A 445 -13.20 -17.81 30.27
N GLU A 446 -13.33 -18.72 29.30
CA GLU A 446 -13.07 -20.15 29.51
C GLU A 446 -11.64 -20.42 30.01
N TYR A 447 -10.66 -19.70 29.47
CA TYR A 447 -9.27 -19.80 29.91
C TYR A 447 -9.11 -19.34 31.37
N LYS A 448 -9.70 -18.19 31.74
CA LYS A 448 -9.63 -17.67 33.12
C LYS A 448 -10.27 -18.62 34.11
N ASP A 449 -11.42 -19.21 33.78
CA ASP A 449 -12.11 -20.16 34.63
C ASP A 449 -11.28 -21.43 34.85
N ALA A 450 -10.78 -22.03 33.77
CA ALA A 450 -9.92 -23.21 33.85
C ALA A 450 -8.59 -22.93 34.58
N PHE A 451 -8.02 -21.74 34.39
CA PHE A 451 -6.77 -21.34 35.04
C PHE A 451 -6.95 -21.05 36.54
N SER A 452 -8.10 -20.48 36.93
CA SER A 452 -8.46 -20.27 38.34
C SER A 452 -8.61 -21.62 39.05
N GLU A 453 -9.34 -22.56 38.46
CA GLU A 453 -9.50 -23.92 38.98
C GLU A 453 -8.16 -24.66 39.09
N LEU A 454 -7.26 -24.47 38.11
CA LEU A 454 -5.91 -25.02 38.14
C LEU A 454 -5.10 -24.48 39.32
N LYS A 455 -5.15 -23.16 39.57
CA LYS A 455 -4.46 -22.55 40.72
C LYS A 455 -5.01 -23.05 42.04
N GLU A 456 -6.32 -23.24 42.14
CA GLU A 456 -6.95 -23.76 43.35
C GLU A 456 -6.54 -25.22 43.63
N ASN A 457 -6.58 -26.10 42.60
CA ASN A 457 -6.08 -27.48 42.73
C ASN A 457 -4.59 -27.54 43.11
N GLN A 458 -3.76 -26.63 42.59
CA GLN A 458 -2.34 -26.53 42.97
C GLN A 458 -2.15 -26.10 44.43
N ARG A 459 -2.98 -25.17 44.93
CA ARG A 459 -2.97 -24.77 46.35
C ARG A 459 -3.39 -25.94 47.24
N GLN A 460 -4.46 -26.63 46.89
CA GLN A 460 -4.94 -27.81 47.62
C GLN A 460 -3.89 -28.93 47.65
N LEU A 461 -3.18 -29.17 46.53
CA LEU A 461 -2.08 -30.13 46.49
C LEU A 461 -0.95 -29.74 47.46
N LYS A 462 -0.57 -28.45 47.52
CA LYS A 462 0.43 -27.94 48.47
C LYS A 462 -0.03 -28.01 49.94
N GLN A 463 -1.32 -27.90 50.20
CA GLN A 463 -1.89 -27.99 51.57
C GLN A 463 -2.08 -29.44 52.02
N SER A 464 -2.22 -30.39 51.09
CA SER A 464 -2.45 -31.81 51.37
C SER A 464 -1.24 -32.60 51.91
N VAL A 465 -0.27 -31.95 52.56
CA VAL A 465 0.98 -32.57 53.07
C VAL A 465 0.78 -33.30 54.43
N SER A 466 -0.43 -33.29 55.01
CA SER A 466 -0.71 -33.96 56.29
C SER A 466 -0.93 -35.47 56.16
N PHE A 467 -0.44 -36.27 57.11
CA PHE A 467 -0.37 -37.74 57.09
C PHE A 467 -1.68 -38.48 56.72
N LEU A 468 -2.85 -37.89 57.01
CA LEU A 468 -4.17 -38.48 56.69
C LEU A 468 -4.56 -38.40 55.20
N SER A 469 -3.93 -37.53 54.40
CA SER A 469 -4.24 -37.38 52.97
C SER A 469 -3.64 -38.49 52.09
N LYS A 470 -2.57 -39.15 52.56
CA LYS A 470 -1.88 -40.26 51.86
C LYS A 470 -2.71 -41.54 51.82
N LEU A 471 -3.65 -41.73 52.75
CA LEU A 471 -4.45 -42.95 52.91
C LEU A 471 -5.65 -43.05 51.94
N LEU A 472 -5.97 -42.00 51.18
CA LEU A 472 -7.21 -41.88 50.39
C LEU A 472 -7.05 -41.64 48.87
N ASN A 473 -5.84 -41.77 48.29
CA ASN A 473 -5.55 -41.46 46.86
C ASN A 473 -5.96 -40.04 46.39
N LYS A 474 -6.41 -39.17 47.29
CA LYS A 474 -6.82 -37.79 47.05
C LYS A 474 -5.73 -36.93 46.38
N PRO A 475 -4.42 -37.06 46.73
CA PRO A 475 -3.36 -36.33 46.06
C PRO A 475 -3.18 -36.75 44.60
N GLN A 476 -3.43 -38.01 44.26
CA GLN A 476 -3.31 -38.51 42.89
C GLN A 476 -4.45 -37.96 42.01
N LYS A 477 -5.69 -37.99 42.50
CA LYS A 477 -6.83 -37.38 41.79
C LYS A 477 -6.63 -35.87 41.54
N ILE A 478 -6.06 -35.14 42.51
CA ILE A 478 -5.75 -33.71 42.35
C ILE A 478 -4.64 -33.52 41.31
N LYS A 479 -3.60 -34.36 41.30
CA LYS A 479 -2.55 -34.34 40.25
C LYS A 479 -3.12 -34.60 38.87
N ASP A 480 -3.99 -35.60 38.73
CA ASP A 480 -4.63 -35.93 37.45
C ASP A 480 -5.52 -34.78 36.96
N ASN A 481 -6.26 -34.13 37.86
CA ASN A 481 -7.04 -32.94 37.53
C ASN A 481 -6.16 -31.76 37.10
N ILE A 482 -5.00 -31.55 37.74
CA ILE A 482 -4.04 -30.52 37.31
C ILE A 482 -3.55 -30.79 35.89
N ILE A 483 -3.24 -32.05 35.55
CA ILE A 483 -2.83 -32.43 34.19
C ILE A 483 -3.95 -32.11 33.19
N LYS A 484 -5.17 -32.55 33.48
CA LYS A 484 -6.35 -32.26 32.62
C LYS A 484 -6.58 -30.76 32.42
N LEU A 485 -6.46 -29.94 33.47
CA LEU A 485 -6.65 -28.50 33.39
C LEU A 485 -5.52 -27.79 32.63
N LYS A 486 -4.28 -28.29 32.72
CA LYS A 486 -3.16 -27.82 31.87
C LYS A 486 -3.42 -28.13 30.40
N GLU A 487 -3.90 -29.33 30.09
CA GLU A 487 -4.27 -29.70 28.72
C GLU A 487 -5.42 -28.85 28.20
N LYS A 488 -6.48 -28.66 29.01
CA LYS A 488 -7.63 -27.81 28.68
C LYS A 488 -7.22 -26.37 28.37
N THR A 489 -6.41 -25.75 29.24
CA THR A 489 -5.93 -24.37 29.01
C THR A 489 -5.07 -24.25 27.74
N SER A 490 -4.24 -25.25 27.44
CA SER A 490 -3.48 -25.31 26.18
C SER A 490 -4.38 -25.52 24.96
N GLN A 491 -5.44 -26.33 25.07
CA GLN A 491 -6.40 -26.57 23.99
C GLN A 491 -7.21 -25.31 23.66
N ILE A 492 -7.66 -24.56 24.68
CA ILE A 492 -8.37 -23.28 24.49
C ILE A 492 -7.48 -22.29 23.70
N LYS A 493 -6.21 -22.13 24.09
CA LYS A 493 -5.26 -21.28 23.36
C LYS A 493 -5.07 -21.72 21.92
N LYS A 494 -4.88 -23.03 21.69
CA LYS A 494 -4.71 -23.60 20.35
C LYS A 494 -5.97 -23.41 19.49
N HIS A 495 -7.14 -23.58 20.07
CA HIS A 495 -8.43 -23.37 19.40
C HIS A 495 -8.59 -21.90 19.00
N ALA A 496 -8.40 -20.96 19.93
CA ALA A 496 -8.47 -19.52 19.65
C ALA A 496 -7.50 -19.12 18.53
N HIS A 497 -6.23 -19.56 18.60
CA HIS A 497 -5.22 -19.31 17.56
C HIS A 497 -5.69 -19.79 16.18
N GLN A 498 -6.18 -21.03 16.10
CA GLN A 498 -6.64 -21.62 14.83
C GLN A 498 -7.90 -20.95 14.28
N GLU A 499 -8.86 -20.62 15.15
CA GLU A 499 -10.09 -19.97 14.73
C GLU A 499 -9.84 -18.56 14.21
N ILE A 500 -8.95 -17.77 14.84
CA ILE A 500 -8.62 -16.43 14.32
C ILE A 500 -8.05 -16.53 12.89
N ILE A 501 -7.17 -17.50 12.63
CA ILE A 501 -6.64 -17.75 11.27
C ILE A 501 -7.76 -18.16 10.30
N ARG A 502 -8.73 -18.97 10.75
CA ARG A 502 -9.88 -19.41 9.92
C ARG A 502 -10.82 -18.26 9.56
N ILE A 503 -10.98 -17.24 10.42
CA ILE A 503 -11.80 -16.07 10.11
C ILE A 503 -11.30 -15.40 8.83
N GLN A 504 -9.99 -15.22 8.67
CA GLN A 504 -9.42 -14.62 7.45
C GLN A 504 -9.79 -15.42 6.19
N ARG A 505 -9.73 -16.76 6.24
CA ARG A 505 -10.08 -17.61 5.11
C ARG A 505 -11.57 -17.57 4.77
N ARG A 506 -12.43 -17.34 5.76
CA ARG A 506 -13.88 -17.21 5.58
C ARG A 506 -14.27 -15.87 4.95
N PHE A 507 -13.52 -14.80 5.20
CA PHE A 507 -13.84 -13.44 4.76
C PHE A 507 -12.69 -12.75 3.98
N PRO A 508 -12.24 -13.31 2.83
CA PRO A 508 -11.05 -12.80 2.11
C PRO A 508 -11.23 -11.40 1.51
N SER A 509 -12.46 -10.95 1.26
CA SER A 509 -12.77 -9.59 0.78
C SER A 509 -12.86 -8.56 1.91
N LEU A 510 -13.08 -8.99 3.16
CA LEU A 510 -13.24 -8.12 4.31
C LEU A 510 -12.01 -8.08 5.22
N ILE A 511 -11.02 -8.96 5.03
CA ILE A 511 -9.80 -9.00 5.83
C ILE A 511 -8.58 -8.84 4.93
N VAL A 512 -7.59 -8.11 5.43
CA VAL A 512 -6.28 -7.96 4.79
C VAL A 512 -5.27 -8.79 5.57
N TYR A 513 -4.60 -9.70 4.87
CA TYR A 513 -3.45 -10.44 5.40
C TYR A 513 -2.17 -9.76 4.92
N LEU A 514 -1.57 -8.95 5.78
CA LEU A 514 -0.64 -7.90 5.38
C LEU A 514 0.61 -8.42 4.65
N GLU A 515 1.19 -9.55 5.09
CA GLU A 515 2.38 -10.14 4.49
C GLU A 515 2.11 -10.63 3.06
N PHE A 516 0.92 -11.21 2.84
CA PHE A 516 0.48 -11.81 1.59
C PHE A 516 -0.01 -10.78 0.58
N GLU A 517 -0.62 -9.71 1.07
CA GLU A 517 -0.97 -8.52 0.29
C GLU A 517 0.26 -7.62 0.04
N SER A 518 1.43 -7.99 0.59
CA SER A 518 2.72 -7.27 0.45
C SER A 518 2.70 -5.84 1.00
N LEU A 519 1.95 -5.61 2.08
CA LEU A 519 1.86 -4.29 2.72
C LEU A 519 2.98 -4.05 3.73
N ILE A 520 3.51 -5.15 4.29
CA ILE A 520 4.66 -5.18 5.20
C ILE A 520 5.70 -6.22 4.75
N SER A 521 6.91 -6.10 5.29
CA SER A 521 7.94 -7.12 5.18
C SER A 521 7.50 -8.40 5.89
N ILE A 522 7.86 -9.55 5.31
CA ILE A 522 7.54 -10.86 5.88
C ILE A 522 8.34 -11.04 7.17
N ASN A 523 7.67 -11.49 8.23
CA ASN A 523 8.27 -11.85 9.50
C ASN A 523 7.84 -13.28 9.84
N HIS A 524 8.78 -14.23 9.81
CA HIS A 524 8.50 -15.65 10.09
C HIS A 524 8.08 -15.93 11.54
N LYS A 525 8.02 -14.92 12.41
CA LYS A 525 7.62 -15.07 13.81
C LYS A 525 6.15 -14.76 14.04
N GLU A 526 5.54 -13.92 13.20
CA GLU A 526 4.22 -13.33 13.47
C GLU A 526 3.48 -13.04 12.16
N ARG A 527 2.16 -13.22 12.19
CA ARG A 527 1.22 -12.84 11.12
C ARG A 527 0.41 -11.63 11.53
N HIS A 528 0.00 -10.83 10.55
CA HIS A 528 -0.82 -9.65 10.79
C HIS A 528 -2.10 -9.65 9.96
N TYR A 529 -3.23 -9.44 10.64
CA TYR A 529 -4.55 -9.35 10.04
C TYR A 529 -5.22 -8.02 10.36
N ALA A 530 -5.68 -7.30 9.33
CA ALA A 530 -6.42 -6.07 9.50
C ALA A 530 -7.92 -6.29 9.28
N PHE A 531 -8.71 -5.88 10.28
CA PHE A 531 -10.16 -6.03 10.35
C PHE A 531 -10.86 -4.66 10.18
N PRO A 532 -11.96 -4.59 9.42
CA PRO A 532 -12.67 -3.35 9.15
C PRO A 532 -13.32 -2.81 10.43
N THR A 533 -13.43 -1.50 10.55
CA THR A 533 -13.94 -0.84 11.77
C THR A 533 -14.62 0.49 11.44
N GLY A 534 -15.53 0.94 12.30
CA GLY A 534 -16.32 2.15 12.08
C GLY A 534 -17.58 1.89 11.25
N ASP A 535 -18.31 2.95 10.93
CA ASP A 535 -19.54 2.85 10.13
C ASP A 535 -19.21 2.30 8.74
N ASN A 536 -19.94 1.26 8.33
CA ASN A 536 -19.70 0.44 7.14
C ASN A 536 -18.25 -0.07 6.98
N GLY A 537 -17.48 -0.08 8.08
CA GLY A 537 -16.07 -0.43 8.07
C GLY A 537 -15.15 0.60 7.41
N ILE A 538 -15.59 1.86 7.26
CA ILE A 538 -14.84 2.91 6.54
C ILE A 538 -14.55 4.17 7.37
N THR A 539 -15.22 4.43 8.50
CA THR A 539 -14.98 5.68 9.24
C THR A 539 -13.77 5.64 10.18
N ARG A 540 -13.12 4.48 10.33
CA ARG A 540 -11.96 4.28 11.21
C ARG A 540 -10.89 3.45 10.51
N LEU A 541 -9.64 3.63 10.90
CA LEU A 541 -8.57 2.73 10.48
C LEU A 541 -8.81 1.31 11.01
N PRO A 542 -8.46 0.27 10.25
CA PRO A 542 -8.73 -1.10 10.62
C PRO A 542 -7.98 -1.50 11.90
N ILE A 543 -8.57 -2.42 12.66
CA ILE A 543 -7.92 -3.03 13.82
C ILE A 543 -6.89 -4.04 13.33
N LEU A 544 -5.66 -3.92 13.82
CA LEU A 544 -4.56 -4.78 13.44
C LEU A 544 -4.31 -5.82 14.53
N ILE A 545 -4.51 -7.09 14.20
CA ILE A 545 -4.21 -8.20 15.10
C ILE A 545 -2.89 -8.84 14.68
N GLN A 546 -1.97 -8.91 15.64
CA GLN A 546 -0.68 -9.58 15.53
C GLN A 546 -0.76 -10.95 16.21
N ILE A 547 -0.46 -12.02 15.48
CA ILE A 547 -0.56 -13.39 15.97
C ILE A 547 0.81 -14.06 15.82
N PRO A 548 1.40 -14.61 16.89
CA PRO A 548 2.64 -15.37 16.76
C PRO A 548 2.43 -16.68 16.00
N GLU A 549 3.43 -17.07 15.20
CA GLU A 549 3.47 -18.37 14.52
C GLU A 549 3.61 -19.51 15.53
N ASP A 550 4.44 -19.30 16.55
CA ASP A 550 4.57 -20.23 17.66
C ASP A 550 3.36 -20.13 18.59
N LYS A 551 2.60 -21.23 18.64
CA LYS A 551 1.40 -21.39 19.49
C LYS A 551 1.74 -21.29 20.98
N ALA A 552 2.95 -21.64 21.39
CA ALA A 552 3.35 -21.52 22.80
C ALA A 552 3.50 -20.04 23.20
N SER A 553 3.89 -19.18 22.26
CA SER A 553 4.02 -17.74 22.43
C SER A 553 2.68 -16.98 22.34
N PHE A 554 1.58 -17.67 22.03
CA PHE A 554 0.24 -17.07 21.94
C PHE A 554 -0.31 -16.65 23.31
N ASP A 555 -0.52 -15.34 23.47
CA ASP A 555 -1.14 -14.73 24.64
C ASP A 555 -2.53 -14.17 24.31
N LEU A 556 -3.54 -14.97 24.65
CA LEU A 556 -4.94 -14.63 24.50
C LEU A 556 -5.34 -13.37 25.28
N GLN A 557 -4.77 -13.15 26.47
CA GLN A 557 -5.11 -11.99 27.29
C GLN A 557 -4.60 -10.70 26.65
N SER A 558 -3.40 -10.73 26.08
CA SER A 558 -2.82 -9.60 25.34
C SER A 558 -3.66 -9.25 24.11
N ILE A 559 -4.08 -10.24 23.32
CA ILE A 559 -4.93 -10.04 22.13
C ILE A 559 -6.27 -9.42 22.52
N CYS A 560 -6.96 -9.97 23.53
CA CYS A 560 -8.23 -9.41 23.98
C CYS A 560 -8.09 -7.97 24.49
N ASN A 561 -7.00 -7.67 25.21
CA ASN A 561 -6.76 -6.32 25.72
C ASN A 561 -6.50 -5.32 24.57
N SER A 562 -5.67 -5.70 23.59
CA SER A 562 -5.42 -4.88 22.40
C SER A 562 -6.70 -4.65 21.62
N LEU A 563 -7.45 -5.71 21.32
CA LEU A 563 -8.71 -5.63 20.58
C LEU A 563 -9.73 -4.73 21.30
N ASN A 564 -9.88 -4.88 22.61
CA ASN A 564 -10.78 -4.02 23.39
C ASN A 564 -10.32 -2.56 23.41
N PHE A 565 -9.02 -2.31 23.53
CA PHE A 565 -8.46 -0.96 23.47
C PHE A 565 -8.76 -0.33 22.10
N ASP A 566 -8.45 -1.02 21.00
CA ASP A 566 -8.64 -0.52 19.64
C ASP A 566 -10.13 -0.31 19.31
N LEU A 567 -11.00 -1.24 19.74
CA LEU A 567 -12.46 -1.08 19.59
C LEU A 567 -12.99 0.10 20.40
N ASN A 568 -12.48 0.31 21.62
CA ASN A 568 -12.89 1.46 22.43
C ASN A 568 -12.43 2.76 21.78
N LEU A 569 -11.19 2.82 21.29
CA LEU A 569 -10.65 3.97 20.56
C LEU A 569 -11.47 4.27 19.30
N ALA A 570 -11.84 3.23 18.55
CA ALA A 570 -12.66 3.37 17.36
C ALA A 570 -14.09 3.85 17.67
N ASN A 571 -14.65 3.43 18.80
CA ASN A 571 -16.00 3.80 19.25
C ASN A 571 -16.06 5.13 20.00
N GLN A 572 -14.92 5.75 20.33
CA GLN A 572 -14.91 7.08 20.93
C GLN A 572 -15.55 8.08 19.96
N LYS A 573 -16.58 8.78 20.45
CA LYS A 573 -17.06 10.00 19.81
C LYS A 573 -16.06 11.09 20.13
N TRP A 574 -15.24 11.45 19.14
CA TRP A 574 -14.29 12.54 19.24
C TRP A 574 -15.06 13.87 19.30
N LEU A 575 -15.37 14.33 20.52
CA LEU A 575 -16.04 15.61 20.76
C LEU A 575 -15.11 16.77 20.35
N GLU A 576 -15.70 17.89 19.96
CA GLU A 576 -14.93 19.10 19.65
C GLU A 576 -14.21 19.58 20.90
N SER A 577 -12.88 19.58 20.88
CA SER A 577 -12.15 20.63 21.60
C SER A 577 -12.38 21.91 20.82
N ILE A 578 -13.34 22.71 21.30
CA ILE A 578 -13.66 24.07 20.82
C ILE A 578 -12.40 24.93 20.82
#